data_AF-A0A1R1MLQ3-F1
#
_entry.id   AF-A0A1R1MLQ3-F1
#
_cell.length_a   1.000
_cell.length_b   1.000
_cell.length_c   1.000
_cell.angle_alpha   90.00
_cell.angle_beta   90.00
_cell.angle_gamma   90.00
#
_symmetry.space_group_name_H-M   'P 1'
#
loop_
_entity.id
_entity.type
_entity.pdbx_description
1 polymer ?
#
loop_
_entity_poly.entity_id
_entity_poly.type
_entity_poly.pdbx_seq_one_letter_code
_entity_poly.pdbx_strand_id
1 'polypeptide(L)'
;MKVQLKIKHEIEMTPVYAKNHDELFEEFVKLTEREISSLDMKKLSNRVFRNVFRKKKKELLKTRKNIKKAANTLREKKILYDMFHHIFRNYRWACESGSEREIEIKVWIASSIDKIEMILKVLEKNIERD
;
A
#
# COMPACT_ATOMS: atom_id res chain seq x y z
N MET A 1 13.40 35.95 -16.86
CA MET A 1 12.20 35.36 -16.22
C MET A 1 12.65 34.24 -15.30
N LYS A 2 12.63 34.44 -13.97
CA LYS A 2 13.03 33.39 -13.00
C LYS A 2 11.83 32.47 -12.78
N VAL A 3 11.86 31.28 -13.39
CA VAL A 3 10.89 30.22 -13.10
C VAL A 3 11.23 29.65 -11.73
N GLN A 4 10.52 30.08 -10.69
CA GLN A 4 10.56 29.43 -9.38
C GLN A 4 9.81 28.10 -9.49
N LEU A 5 10.55 27.01 -9.66
CA LEU A 5 10.02 25.66 -9.46
C LEU A 5 9.60 25.55 -7.98
N LYS A 6 8.30 25.60 -7.71
CA LYS A 6 7.74 25.16 -6.42
C LYS A 6 7.96 23.66 -6.33
N ILE A 7 9.07 23.25 -5.74
CA ILE A 7 9.34 21.86 -5.37
C ILE A 7 8.24 21.47 -4.39
N LYS A 8 7.24 20.74 -4.89
CA LYS A 8 6.15 20.18 -4.08
C LYS A 8 6.76 19.10 -3.20
N HIS A 9 6.71 19.34 -1.89
CA HIS A 9 6.86 18.36 -0.79
C HIS A 9 7.58 17.08 -1.20
N GLU A 10 8.87 16.99 -0.88
CA GLU A 10 9.54 15.70 -0.83
C GLU A 10 8.69 14.78 0.07
N ILE A 11 8.08 13.76 -0.55
CA ILE A 11 7.52 12.65 0.20
C ILE A 11 8.74 11.97 0.80
N GLU A 12 9.11 12.35 2.03
CA GLU A 12 10.18 11.70 2.76
C GLU A 12 9.89 10.20 2.77
N MET A 13 10.76 9.44 2.12
CA MET A 13 10.68 7.99 2.15
C MET A 13 11.02 7.57 3.57
N THR A 14 10.00 7.27 4.37
CA THR A 14 10.20 6.55 5.61
C THR A 14 11.04 5.31 5.27
N PRO A 15 12.23 5.13 5.86
CA PRO A 15 13.02 3.94 5.58
C PRO A 15 12.19 2.74 5.99
N VAL A 16 11.82 1.90 5.01
CA VAL A 16 10.97 0.72 5.25
C VAL A 16 11.62 -0.22 6.28
N TYR A 17 12.95 -0.22 6.35
CA TYR A 17 13.73 -0.97 7.33
C TYR A 17 13.76 -0.37 8.74
N ALA A 18 13.30 0.87 8.92
CA ALA A 18 13.23 1.52 10.23
C ALA A 18 11.92 1.25 10.98
N LYS A 19 10.95 0.61 10.32
CA LYS A 19 9.64 0.24 10.88
C LYS A 19 9.46 -1.26 10.83
N ASN A 20 8.73 -1.81 11.78
CA ASN A 20 8.34 -3.22 11.71
C ASN A 20 7.21 -3.44 10.69
N HIS A 21 6.98 -4.69 10.28
CA HIS A 21 5.97 -5.03 9.27
C HIS A 21 4.53 -4.66 9.68
N ASP A 22 4.23 -4.65 10.97
CA ASP A 22 2.93 -4.24 11.49
C ASP A 22 2.72 -2.72 11.30
N GLU A 23 3.74 -1.92 11.61
CA GLU A 23 3.73 -0.47 11.43
C GLU A 23 3.62 -0.10 9.95
N LEU A 24 4.36 -0.80 9.09
CA LEU A 24 4.28 -0.62 7.64
C LEU A 24 2.89 -0.98 7.11
N PHE A 25 2.28 -2.05 7.63
CA PHE A 25 0.91 -2.40 7.27
C PHE A 25 -0.10 -1.33 7.72
N GLU A 26 0.01 -0.84 8.95
CA GLU A 26 -0.85 0.24 9.43
C GLU A 26 -0.69 1.53 8.62
N GLU A 27 0.55 1.88 8.26
CA GLU A 27 0.83 3.03 7.42
C GLU A 27 0.19 2.88 6.04
N PHE A 28 0.31 1.70 5.41
CA PHE A 28 -0.37 1.40 4.15
C PHE A 28 -1.90 1.60 4.26
N VAL A 29 -2.52 1.07 5.32
CA VAL A 29 -3.97 1.22 5.53
C VAL A 29 -4.35 2.68 5.73
N LYS A 30 -3.61 3.43 6.56
CA LYS A 30 -3.85 4.85 6.81
C LYS A 30 -3.72 5.68 5.53
N LEU A 31 -2.69 5.46 4.73
CA LEU A 31 -2.51 6.12 3.44
C LEU A 31 -3.67 5.81 2.50
N THR A 32 -4.05 4.55 2.38
CA THR A 32 -5.17 4.12 1.53
C THR A 32 -6.47 4.83 1.92
N GLU A 33 -6.78 4.91 3.21
CA GLU A 33 -7.98 5.58 3.71
C GLU A 33 -7.97 7.09 3.45
N ARG A 34 -6.81 7.73 3.66
CA ARG A 34 -6.61 9.14 3.36
C ARG A 34 -6.87 9.43 1.89
N GLU A 35 -6.25 8.65 1.00
CA GLU A 35 -6.40 8.84 -0.44
C GLU A 35 -7.83 8.62 -0.91
N ILE A 36 -8.50 7.56 -0.45
CA ILE A 36 -9.90 7.30 -0.79
C ILE A 36 -10.82 8.41 -0.30
N SER A 37 -10.54 8.98 0.87
CA SER A 37 -11.33 10.09 1.42
C SER A 37 -11.12 11.40 0.65
N SER A 38 -9.99 11.55 -0.04
CA SER A 38 -9.67 12.71 -0.88
C SER A 38 -10.29 12.67 -2.28
N LEU A 39 -10.84 11.52 -2.71
CA LEU A 39 -11.46 11.37 -4.02
C LEU A 39 -12.71 12.24 -4.16
N ASP A 40 -12.91 12.82 -5.35
CA ASP A 40 -14.15 13.55 -5.66
C ASP A 40 -15.34 12.60 -5.71
N MET A 41 -16.16 12.63 -4.67
CA MET A 41 -17.32 11.75 -4.52
C MET A 41 -18.49 12.10 -5.45
N LYS A 42 -18.42 13.21 -6.20
CA LYS A 42 -19.40 13.51 -7.27
C LYS A 42 -19.26 12.52 -8.43
N LYS A 43 -18.06 11.99 -8.69
CA LYS A 43 -17.82 10.99 -9.74
C LYS A 43 -18.36 9.62 -9.32
N LEU A 44 -19.16 8.99 -10.19
CA LEU A 44 -19.70 7.65 -9.96
C LEU A 44 -18.59 6.60 -9.73
N SER A 45 -17.53 6.65 -10.55
CA SER A 45 -16.39 5.74 -10.45
C SER A 45 -15.72 5.79 -9.07
N ASN A 46 -15.61 6.97 -8.46
CA ASN A 46 -15.03 7.15 -7.12
C ASN A 46 -15.93 6.56 -6.03
N ARG A 47 -17.24 6.75 -6.14
CA ARG A 47 -18.22 6.14 -5.22
C ARG A 47 -18.17 4.63 -5.27
N VAL A 48 -18.15 4.06 -6.48
CA VAL A 48 -18.03 2.61 -6.68
C VAL A 48 -16.73 2.10 -6.09
N PHE A 49 -15.60 2.75 -6.40
CA PHE A 49 -14.29 2.37 -5.88
C PHE A 49 -14.25 2.38 -4.34
N ARG A 50 -14.75 3.44 -3.70
CA ARG A 50 -14.84 3.52 -2.23
C ARG A 50 -15.67 2.39 -1.64
N ASN A 51 -16.79 2.05 -2.27
CA ASN A 51 -17.66 0.97 -1.79
C ASN A 51 -17.00 -0.40 -1.93
N VAL A 52 -16.30 -0.65 -3.04
CA VAL A 52 -15.49 -1.87 -3.23
C VAL A 52 -14.40 -1.95 -2.17
N PHE A 53 -13.66 -0.86 -1.95
CA PHE A 53 -12.63 -0.83 -0.90
C PHE A 53 -13.20 -1.07 0.49
N ARG A 54 -14.34 -0.46 0.85
CA ARG A 54 -14.98 -0.70 2.16
C ARG A 54 -15.29 -2.18 2.41
N LYS A 55 -15.69 -2.92 1.37
CA LYS A 55 -15.90 -4.37 1.46
C LYS A 55 -14.57 -5.10 1.65
N LYS A 56 -13.56 -4.79 0.83
CA LYS A 56 -12.21 -5.39 0.92
C LYS A 56 -11.46 -5.04 2.21
N LYS A 57 -11.70 -3.87 2.82
CA LYS A 57 -11.01 -3.40 4.03
C LYS A 57 -11.13 -4.39 5.18
N LYS A 58 -12.30 -5.01 5.36
CA LYS A 58 -12.48 -6.02 6.42
C LYS A 58 -11.57 -7.22 6.23
N GLU A 59 -11.44 -7.71 5.00
CA GLU A 59 -10.53 -8.82 4.68
C GLU A 59 -9.06 -8.39 4.79
N LEU A 60 -8.72 -7.20 4.27
CA LEU A 60 -7.39 -6.62 4.42
C LEU A 60 -6.98 -6.54 5.90
N LEU A 61 -7.84 -6.07 6.79
CA LEU A 61 -7.50 -5.99 8.21
C LEU A 61 -7.26 -7.36 8.86
N LYS A 62 -7.88 -8.44 8.35
CA LYS A 62 -7.58 -9.80 8.83
C LYS A 62 -6.17 -10.25 8.43
N THR A 63 -5.68 -9.82 7.26
CA THR A 63 -4.33 -10.20 6.79
C THR A 63 -3.21 -9.68 7.68
N ARG A 64 -3.48 -8.64 8.50
CA ARG A 64 -2.54 -8.16 9.53
C ARG A 64 -2.05 -9.28 10.45
N LYS A 65 -2.93 -10.18 10.89
CA LYS A 65 -2.54 -11.32 11.74
C LYS A 65 -1.61 -12.27 10.99
N ASN A 66 -1.83 -12.45 9.69
CA ASN A 66 -1.02 -13.32 8.85
C ASN A 66 0.36 -12.71 8.59
N ILE A 67 0.49 -11.38 8.45
CA ILE A 67 1.79 -10.69 8.36
C ILE A 67 2.63 -10.95 9.61
N LYS A 68 2.04 -10.83 10.81
CA LYS A 68 2.74 -11.15 12.06
C LYS A 68 3.23 -12.60 12.08
N LYS A 69 2.36 -13.53 11.69
CA LYS A 69 2.68 -14.97 11.65
C LYS A 69 3.74 -15.31 10.61
N ALA A 70 3.78 -14.60 9.49
CA ALA A 70 4.72 -14.86 8.41
C ALA A 70 6.12 -14.27 8.70
N ALA A 71 6.30 -13.45 9.73
CA ALA A 71 7.58 -12.79 10.03
C ALA A 71 8.47 -13.61 10.98
N ASN A 72 8.55 -14.94 10.82
CA ASN A 72 9.28 -15.79 11.77
C ASN A 72 10.75 -15.92 11.41
N THR A 73 11.06 -16.21 10.16
CA THR A 73 12.43 -16.40 9.66
C THR A 73 12.99 -15.13 9.02
N LEU A 74 14.32 -15.03 8.91
CA LEU A 74 14.98 -13.91 8.25
C LEU A 74 14.56 -13.78 6.77
N ARG A 75 14.39 -14.91 6.08
CA ARG A 75 13.95 -14.96 4.68
C ARG A 75 12.57 -14.35 4.51
N GLU A 76 11.61 -14.74 5.34
CA GLU A 76 10.24 -14.24 5.24
C GLU A 76 10.17 -12.75 5.61
N LYS A 77 10.90 -12.31 6.64
CA LYS A 77 11.04 -10.89 6.98
C LYS A 77 11.56 -10.08 5.80
N LYS A 78 12.58 -10.58 5.09
CA LYS A 78 13.11 -9.93 3.89
C LYS A 78 12.05 -9.82 2.79
N ILE A 79 11.31 -10.89 2.52
CA ILE A 79 10.20 -10.90 1.54
C ILE A 79 9.14 -9.84 1.90
N LEU A 80 8.77 -9.75 3.18
CA LEU A 80 7.80 -8.74 3.65
C LEU A 80 8.35 -7.31 3.53
N TYR A 81 9.63 -7.08 3.85
CA TYR A 81 10.25 -5.77 3.64
C TYR A 81 10.29 -5.38 2.17
N ASP A 82 10.70 -6.29 1.29
CA ASP A 82 10.72 -6.05 -0.15
C ASP A 82 9.31 -5.72 -0.66
N MET A 83 8.30 -6.46 -0.20
CA MET A 83 6.90 -6.20 -0.52
C MET A 83 6.48 -4.77 -0.12
N PHE A 84 6.72 -4.36 1.13
CA PHE A 84 6.36 -3.00 1.58
C PHE A 84 7.18 -1.91 0.88
N HIS A 85 8.46 -2.15 0.64
CA HIS A 85 9.29 -1.25 -0.15
C HIS A 85 8.71 -1.01 -1.54
N HIS A 86 8.25 -2.07 -2.23
CA HIS A 86 7.55 -1.92 -3.50
C HIS A 86 6.24 -1.13 -3.38
N ILE A 87 5.44 -1.39 -2.35
CA ILE A 87 4.17 -0.70 -2.11
C ILE A 87 4.40 0.81 -1.94
N PHE A 88 5.31 1.22 -1.07
CA PHE A 88 5.56 2.63 -0.79
C PHE A 88 6.29 3.36 -1.92
N ARG A 89 7.20 2.68 -2.62
CA ARG A 89 7.83 3.24 -3.82
C ARG A 89 6.79 3.53 -4.91
N ASN A 90 5.88 2.59 -5.15
CA ASN A 90 4.83 2.77 -6.16
C ASN A 90 3.81 3.83 -5.74
N TYR A 91 3.54 3.99 -4.44
CA TYR A 91 2.72 5.08 -3.93
C TYR A 91 3.29 6.45 -4.30
N ARG A 92 4.61 6.62 -4.14
CA ARG A 92 5.32 7.84 -4.50
C ARG A 92 5.13 8.15 -5.99
N TRP A 93 5.36 7.16 -6.87
CA TRP A 93 5.13 7.33 -8.30
C TRP A 93 3.69 7.77 -8.59
N ALA A 94 2.71 7.11 -7.99
CA ALA A 94 1.30 7.48 -8.16
C ALA A 94 1.00 8.91 -7.71
N CYS A 95 1.67 9.41 -6.66
CA CYS A 95 1.54 10.80 -6.21
C CYS A 95 2.16 11.80 -7.18
N GLU A 96 3.25 11.41 -7.87
CA GLU A 96 4.01 12.22 -8.81
C GLU A 96 3.40 12.25 -10.23
N SER A 97 2.39 11.42 -10.53
CA SER A 97 1.77 11.26 -11.86
C SER A 97 0.92 12.44 -12.36
N GLY A 98 1.05 13.63 -11.78
CA GLY A 98 0.40 14.85 -12.28
C GLY A 98 -1.13 14.71 -12.47
N SER A 99 -1.61 14.87 -13.70
CA SER A 99 -3.03 14.77 -14.06
C SER A 99 -3.61 13.36 -13.89
N GLU A 100 -2.79 12.33 -13.92
CA GLU A 100 -3.22 10.92 -13.81
C GLU A 100 -3.25 10.42 -12.36
N ARG A 101 -2.83 11.26 -11.40
CA ARG A 101 -2.73 10.92 -9.97
C ARG A 101 -3.95 10.17 -9.43
N GLU A 102 -5.17 10.58 -9.78
CA GLU A 102 -6.38 9.91 -9.29
C GLU A 102 -6.46 8.45 -9.73
N ILE A 103 -6.12 8.16 -10.98
CA ILE A 103 -6.14 6.80 -11.55
C ILE A 103 -4.99 6.00 -10.94
N GLU A 104 -3.79 6.56 -10.93
CA GLU A 104 -2.60 5.90 -10.42
C GLU A 104 -2.71 5.54 -8.94
N ILE A 105 -3.36 6.39 -8.13
CA ILE A 105 -3.64 6.08 -6.72
C ILE A 105 -4.60 4.90 -6.59
N LYS A 106 -5.63 4.80 -7.43
CA LYS A 106 -6.54 3.64 -7.42
C LYS A 106 -5.83 2.35 -7.83
N VAL A 107 -4.99 2.43 -8.85
CA VAL A 107 -4.14 1.32 -9.33
C VAL A 107 -3.17 0.89 -8.22
N TRP A 108 -2.53 1.84 -7.56
CA TRP A 108 -1.65 1.58 -6.42
C TRP A 108 -2.39 0.85 -5.29
N ILE A 109 -3.58 1.31 -4.88
CA ILE A 109 -4.38 0.65 -3.84
C ILE A 109 -4.71 -0.79 -4.23
N ALA A 110 -5.27 -0.98 -5.43
CA ALA A 110 -5.69 -2.30 -5.89
C ALA A 110 -4.51 -3.27 -5.99
N SER A 111 -3.44 -2.87 -6.69
CA SER A 111 -2.25 -3.70 -6.87
C SER A 111 -1.49 -3.98 -5.57
N SER A 112 -1.51 -3.07 -4.60
CA SER A 112 -0.88 -3.28 -3.29
C SER A 112 -1.64 -4.31 -2.47
N ILE A 113 -2.97 -4.27 -2.49
CA ILE A 113 -3.82 -5.28 -1.81
C ILE A 113 -3.55 -6.66 -2.43
N ASP A 114 -3.61 -6.77 -3.76
CA ASP A 114 -3.40 -8.05 -4.44
C ASP A 114 -1.98 -8.59 -4.19
N LYS A 115 -0.97 -7.70 -4.12
CA LYS A 115 0.40 -8.09 -3.77
C LYS A 115 0.52 -8.61 -2.34
N ILE A 116 -0.12 -7.96 -1.36
CA ILE A 116 -0.15 -8.44 0.03
C ILE A 116 -0.79 -9.82 0.09
N GLU A 117 -1.96 -9.99 -0.53
CA GLU A 117 -2.69 -11.26 -0.56
C GLU A 117 -1.85 -12.37 -1.21
N MET A 118 -1.20 -12.08 -2.35
CA MET A 118 -0.35 -13.04 -3.06
C MET A 118 0.87 -13.46 -2.23
N ILE A 119 1.60 -12.50 -1.66
CA ILE A 119 2.81 -12.80 -0.88
C ILE A 119 2.45 -13.61 0.36
N LEU A 120 1.39 -13.25 1.09
CA LEU A 120 0.97 -14.02 2.26
C LEU A 120 0.59 -15.46 1.90
N LYS A 121 -0.10 -15.67 0.78
CA LYS A 121 -0.42 -17.02 0.29
C LYS A 121 0.84 -17.83 -0.06
N VAL A 122 1.88 -17.20 -0.58
CA VAL A 122 3.16 -17.85 -0.85
C VAL A 122 3.88 -18.22 0.45
N LEU A 123 3.86 -17.33 1.45
CA LEU A 123 4.48 -17.58 2.75
C LEU A 123 3.75 -18.69 3.53
N GLU A 124 2.41 -18.69 3.53
CA GLU A 124 1.61 -19.76 4.15
C GLU A 124 1.92 -21.15 3.57
N LYS A 125 2.02 -21.26 2.23
CA LYS A 125 2.37 -22.53 1.58
C LYS A 125 3.76 -23.06 1.87
N ASN A 126 4.70 -22.17 2.22
CA ASN A 126 6.05 -22.59 2.59
C ASN A 126 6.08 -23.10 4.04
N ILE A 127 5.27 -22.50 4.92
CA ILE A 127 5.13 -22.94 6.32
C ILE A 127 4.51 -24.34 6.41
N GLU A 128 3.59 -24.71 5.51
CA GLU A 128 2.96 -26.05 5.50
C GLU A 128 3.89 -27.16 4.97
N ARG A 129 5.04 -26.82 4.38
CA ARG A 129 5.99 -27.76 3.77
C ARG A 129 7.21 -28.06 4.63
N ASP A 130 7.44 -27.26 5.66
CA ASP A 130 8.50 -27.40 6.66
C ASP A 130 7.97 -28.09 7.92
#